data_AF-A0A815XZI5-F1
#
_entry.id   AF-A0A815XZI5-F1
#
_cell.length_a   1.000
_cell.length_b   1.000
_cell.length_c   1.000
_cell.angle_alpha   90.00
_cell.angle_beta   90.00
_cell.angle_gamma   90.00
#
_symmetry.space_group_name_H-M   'P 1'
#
loop_
_entity.id
_entity.type
_entity.pdbx_description
1 polymer ?
#
loop_
_entity_poly.entity_id
_entity_poly.type
_entity_poly.pdbx_seq_one_letter_code
_entity_poly.pdbx_strand_id
1 'polypeptide(L)'
;IQLYKFVWPSHLIHSTLAVIGLIQPWGAINPMAELQARWTVRIFKRELKLPSHMKMNENIHERFNQMCERYVTSPRHTIQVDYIEYCNELADEVGCRPDILFYLLNDFKLGWFLLFGPCTPYRYRLQGPNQWKDARQTIFTQNERVEYPLRCQCRNRQNQSIKYTIIPMSIFSLIFVILILLIICKFLFE
;
A
#
# COMPACT_ATOMS: atom_id res chain seq x y z
N ILE A 1 -0.62 5.21 -25.95
CA ILE A 1 -2.05 4.84 -25.75
C ILE A 1 -2.80 6.08 -25.30
N GLN A 2 -3.92 6.42 -25.94
CA GLN A 2 -4.71 7.64 -25.64
C GLN A 2 -5.89 7.33 -24.72
N LEU A 3 -5.60 6.97 -23.47
CA LEU A 3 -6.61 6.65 -22.46
C LEU A 3 -6.32 7.43 -21.18
N TYR A 4 -7.30 8.20 -20.70
CA TYR A 4 -7.21 8.92 -19.44
C TYR A 4 -7.09 7.92 -18.29
N LYS A 5 -6.01 8.07 -17.51
CA LYS A 5 -5.58 7.12 -16.46
C LYS A 5 -5.54 5.67 -16.95
N PHE A 6 -5.28 5.41 -18.23
CA PHE A 6 -5.32 4.08 -18.86
C PHE A 6 -6.69 3.37 -18.83
N VAL A 7 -7.78 4.10 -18.54
CA VAL A 7 -9.14 3.53 -18.46
C VAL A 7 -10.07 4.13 -19.51
N TRP A 8 -10.10 5.45 -19.64
CA TRP A 8 -11.17 6.14 -20.37
C TRP A 8 -10.70 6.68 -21.72
N PRO A 9 -11.41 6.40 -22.82
CA PRO A 9 -11.12 7.03 -24.11
C PRO A 9 -11.47 8.52 -24.06
N SER A 10 -10.49 9.39 -24.23
CA SER A 10 -10.68 10.84 -24.10
C SER A 10 -11.41 11.48 -25.28
N HIS A 11 -11.75 10.75 -26.35
CA HIS A 11 -12.47 11.27 -27.51
C HIS A 11 -13.99 11.03 -27.45
N LEU A 12 -14.47 10.22 -26.50
CA LEU A 12 -15.89 9.90 -26.39
C LEU A 12 -16.66 10.98 -25.63
N ILE A 13 -17.70 11.54 -26.27
CA ILE A 13 -18.59 12.54 -25.66
C ILE A 13 -19.27 12.00 -24.40
N HIS A 14 -19.61 10.71 -24.42
CA HIS A 14 -20.26 10.04 -23.30
C HIS A 14 -19.31 9.03 -22.65
N SER A 15 -19.26 9.04 -21.31
CA SER A 15 -18.45 8.13 -20.50
C SER A 15 -19.11 6.74 -20.37
N THR A 16 -19.34 6.06 -21.50
CA THR A 16 -20.06 4.77 -21.58
C THR A 16 -19.15 3.57 -21.83
N LEU A 17 -17.87 3.80 -22.13
CA LEU A 17 -16.88 2.74 -22.38
C LEU A 17 -15.64 2.98 -21.52
N ALA A 18 -15.19 1.93 -20.85
CA ALA A 18 -13.96 1.92 -20.05
C ALA A 18 -13.18 0.64 -20.33
N VAL A 19 -11.86 0.75 -20.36
CA VAL A 19 -10.92 -0.36 -20.52
C VAL A 19 -10.30 -0.67 -19.16
N ILE A 20 -10.41 -1.92 -18.72
CA ILE A 20 -9.90 -2.36 -17.41
C ILE A 20 -8.72 -3.30 -17.62
N GLY A 21 -7.65 -3.11 -16.85
CA GLY A 21 -6.46 -3.95 -16.86
C GLY A 21 -5.48 -3.68 -18.00
N LEU A 22 -5.68 -2.64 -18.82
CA LEU A 22 -4.73 -2.26 -19.87
C LEU A 22 -3.57 -1.42 -19.30
N ILE A 23 -2.80 -2.02 -18.38
CA ILE A 23 -1.65 -1.41 -17.71
C ILE A 23 -0.57 -2.46 -17.46
N GLN A 24 0.69 -2.03 -17.40
CA GLN A 24 1.84 -2.85 -17.01
C GLN A 24 2.48 -2.29 -15.74
N PRO A 25 2.05 -2.77 -14.57
CA PRO A 25 2.51 -2.21 -13.31
C PRO A 25 3.84 -2.79 -12.82
N TRP A 26 4.55 -2.01 -12.03
CA TRP A 26 5.54 -2.50 -11.08
C TRP A 26 4.86 -3.03 -9.81
N GLY A 27 4.09 -4.11 -9.96
CA GLY A 27 3.31 -4.72 -8.87
C GLY A 27 2.24 -5.68 -9.38
N ALA A 28 1.30 -6.05 -8.52
CA ALA A 28 0.21 -6.97 -8.89
C ALA A 28 -0.89 -6.23 -9.67
N ILE A 29 -1.25 -6.71 -10.87
CA ILE A 29 -2.30 -6.10 -11.70
C ILE A 29 -3.71 -6.21 -11.10
N ASN A 30 -4.00 -7.33 -10.42
CA ASN A 30 -5.31 -7.65 -9.89
C ASN A 30 -5.94 -6.52 -9.03
N PRO A 31 -5.25 -5.99 -8.00
CA PRO A 31 -5.81 -4.89 -7.20
C PRO A 31 -5.95 -3.56 -7.95
N MET A 32 -5.12 -3.27 -8.96
CA MET A 32 -5.33 -2.06 -9.76
C MET A 32 -6.52 -2.21 -10.68
N ALA A 33 -6.70 -3.37 -11.33
CA ALA A 33 -7.87 -3.65 -12.14
C ALA A 33 -9.16 -3.59 -11.29
N GLU A 34 -9.10 -4.05 -10.04
CA GLU A 34 -10.20 -3.91 -9.07
C GLU A 34 -10.53 -2.45 -8.76
N LEU A 35 -9.52 -1.60 -8.50
CA LEU A 35 -9.72 -0.17 -8.29
C LEU A 35 -10.25 0.55 -9.53
N GLN A 36 -9.73 0.21 -10.72
CA GLN A 36 -10.23 0.71 -12.00
C GLN A 36 -11.71 0.36 -12.17
N ALA A 37 -12.10 -0.88 -11.85
CA ALA A 37 -13.49 -1.32 -11.92
C ALA A 37 -14.38 -0.58 -10.91
N ARG A 38 -13.91 -0.42 -9.66
CA ARG A 38 -14.64 0.35 -8.63
C ARG A 38 -14.91 1.78 -9.06
N TRP A 39 -13.90 2.46 -9.59
CA TRP A 39 -14.06 3.80 -10.12
C TRP A 39 -15.03 3.83 -11.30
N THR A 40 -14.84 2.90 -12.24
CA THR A 40 -15.63 2.82 -13.49
C THR A 40 -17.12 2.65 -13.23
N VAL A 41 -17.50 1.72 -12.36
CA VAL A 41 -18.91 1.47 -12.03
C VAL A 41 -19.57 2.72 -11.45
N ARG A 42 -18.86 3.51 -10.65
CA ARG A 42 -19.40 4.75 -10.07
C ARG A 42 -19.61 5.85 -11.11
N ILE A 43 -18.74 5.94 -12.12
CA ILE A 43 -18.93 6.81 -13.28
C ILE A 43 -20.17 6.37 -14.08
N PHE A 44 -20.30 5.07 -14.37
CA PHE A 44 -21.47 4.53 -15.07
C PHE A 44 -22.78 4.74 -14.31
N LYS A 45 -22.75 4.63 -12.98
CA LYS A 45 -23.89 4.95 -12.09
C LYS A 45 -24.15 6.46 -11.95
N ARG A 46 -23.34 7.32 -12.58
CA ARG A 46 -23.42 8.79 -12.51
C ARG A 46 -23.20 9.35 -11.10
N GLU A 47 -22.57 8.58 -10.22
CA GLU A 47 -22.17 9.03 -8.87
C GLU A 47 -20.93 9.93 -8.93
N LEU A 48 -20.07 9.69 -9.92
CA LEU A 48 -18.88 10.46 -10.22
C LEU A 48 -18.94 10.98 -11.66
N LYS A 49 -18.13 11.98 -11.98
CA LYS A 49 -18.00 12.52 -13.33
C LYS A 49 -16.53 12.60 -13.72
N LEU A 50 -16.24 12.28 -14.98
CA LEU A 50 -14.92 12.53 -15.55
C LEU A 50 -14.69 14.03 -15.74
N PRO A 51 -13.43 14.48 -15.73
CA PRO A 51 -13.10 15.86 -16.02
C PRO A 51 -13.33 16.17 -17.51
N SER A 52 -13.13 17.44 -17.90
CA SER A 52 -13.30 17.87 -19.29
C SER A 52 -12.35 17.14 -20.25
N HIS A 53 -12.73 17.03 -21.52
CA HIS A 53 -11.90 16.46 -22.59
C HIS A 53 -10.50 17.04 -22.66
N MET A 54 -10.39 18.37 -22.53
CA MET A 54 -9.10 19.07 -22.50
C MET A 54 -8.24 18.59 -21.34
N LYS A 55 -8.80 18.51 -20.13
CA LYS A 55 -8.08 18.05 -18.94
C LYS A 55 -7.66 16.58 -19.04
N MET A 56 -8.51 15.73 -19.62
CA MET A 56 -8.17 14.32 -19.88
C MET A 56 -6.98 14.21 -20.85
N ASN A 57 -6.99 14.99 -21.93
CA ASN A 57 -5.91 14.98 -22.91
C ASN A 57 -4.59 15.53 -22.35
N GLU A 58 -4.65 16.61 -21.57
CA GLU A 58 -3.48 17.13 -20.83
C GLU A 58 -2.86 16.05 -19.94
N ASN A 59 -3.67 15.35 -19.14
CA ASN A 59 -3.17 14.29 -18.27
C ASN A 59 -2.56 13.12 -19.06
N ILE A 60 -3.13 12.75 -20.21
CA ILE A 60 -2.57 11.73 -21.10
C ILE A 60 -1.17 12.15 -21.58
N HIS A 61 -1.01 13.41 -21.99
CA HIS A 61 0.26 13.93 -22.50
C HIS A 61 1.31 14.04 -21.40
N GLU A 62 0.93 14.58 -20.25
CA GLU A 62 1.79 14.70 -19.08
C GLU A 62 2.30 13.33 -18.62
N ARG A 63 1.39 12.36 -18.50
CA ARG A 63 1.72 10.99 -18.10
C ARG A 63 2.59 10.28 -19.14
N PHE A 64 2.35 10.51 -20.42
CA PHE A 64 3.23 9.98 -21.47
C PHE A 64 4.66 10.54 -21.33
N ASN A 65 4.81 11.84 -21.10
CA ASN A 65 6.11 12.47 -20.90
C ASN A 65 6.82 11.92 -19.65
N GLN A 66 6.13 11.84 -18.51
CA GLN A 66 6.66 11.25 -17.27
C GLN A 66 7.13 9.80 -17.47
N MET A 67 6.35 9.01 -18.22
CA MET A 67 6.71 7.64 -18.55
C MET A 67 7.97 7.57 -19.44
N CYS A 68 8.09 8.45 -20.44
CA CYS A 68 9.27 8.52 -21.30
C CYS A 68 10.53 8.99 -20.56
N GLU A 69 10.40 9.85 -19.55
CA GLU A 69 11.51 10.28 -18.70
C GLU A 69 11.96 9.17 -17.74
N ARG A 70 11.00 8.43 -17.17
CA ARG A 70 11.28 7.41 -16.15
C ARG A 70 11.72 6.07 -16.73
N TYR A 71 11.20 5.68 -17.90
CA TYR A 71 11.41 4.36 -18.48
C TYR A 71 12.09 4.43 -19.84
N VAL A 72 12.86 3.39 -20.17
CA VAL A 72 13.57 3.30 -21.44
C VAL A 72 12.58 3.35 -22.60
N THR A 73 12.86 4.18 -23.60
CA THR A 73 12.11 4.28 -24.86
C THR A 73 12.15 2.94 -25.60
N SER A 74 11.13 2.12 -25.37
CA SER A 74 10.95 0.81 -25.99
C SER A 74 9.47 0.60 -26.29
N PRO A 75 9.10 -0.11 -27.38
CA PRO A 75 7.72 -0.50 -27.63
C PRO A 75 7.07 -1.24 -26.45
N ARG A 76 7.88 -1.88 -25.60
CA ARG A 76 7.44 -2.63 -24.42
C ARG A 76 7.08 -1.73 -23.24
N HIS A 77 7.46 -0.44 -23.22
CA HIS A 77 7.27 0.47 -22.08
C HIS A 77 6.24 1.57 -22.39
N THR A 78 5.08 1.17 -22.90
CA THR A 78 4.05 2.12 -23.40
C THR A 78 2.87 2.32 -22.44
N ILE A 79 2.78 1.50 -21.39
CA ILE A 79 1.71 1.49 -20.36
C ILE A 79 2.27 1.20 -18.96
N GLN A 80 3.51 1.61 -18.70
CA GLN A 80 4.15 1.34 -17.41
C GLN A 80 3.62 2.27 -16.32
N VAL A 81 3.33 1.70 -15.15
CA VAL A 81 2.86 2.45 -13.99
C VAL A 81 3.50 1.97 -12.69
N ASP A 82 3.74 2.90 -11.78
CA ASP A 82 4.13 2.57 -10.42
C ASP A 82 2.90 2.20 -9.59
N TYR A 83 2.97 1.05 -8.93
CA TYR A 83 1.84 0.45 -8.25
C TYR A 83 1.21 1.36 -7.18
N ILE A 84 2.03 1.93 -6.30
CA ILE A 84 1.56 2.73 -5.16
C ILE A 84 0.93 4.04 -5.63
N GLU A 85 1.61 4.74 -6.53
CA GLU A 85 1.17 6.04 -7.06
C GLU A 85 -0.15 5.89 -7.80
N TYR A 86 -0.23 4.93 -8.72
CA TYR A 86 -1.43 4.69 -9.52
C TYR A 86 -2.61 4.21 -8.67
N CYS A 87 -2.39 3.29 -7.74
CA CYS A 87 -3.45 2.85 -6.84
C CYS A 87 -3.94 3.99 -5.94
N ASN A 88 -3.06 4.88 -5.46
CA ASN A 88 -3.47 6.04 -4.65
C ASN A 88 -4.29 7.02 -5.48
N GLU A 89 -3.89 7.31 -6.71
CA GLU A 89 -4.63 8.17 -7.62
C GLU A 89 -6.03 7.62 -7.91
N LEU A 90 -6.18 6.31 -8.16
CA LEU A 90 -7.49 5.70 -8.33
C LEU A 90 -8.29 5.67 -7.03
N ALA A 91 -7.63 5.45 -5.90
CA ALA A 91 -8.28 5.44 -4.60
C ALA A 91 -8.78 6.84 -4.21
N ASP A 92 -8.13 7.91 -4.67
CA ASP A 92 -8.63 9.29 -4.53
C ASP A 92 -9.90 9.50 -5.33
N GLU A 93 -9.93 9.05 -6.60
CA GLU A 93 -11.14 9.11 -7.44
C GLU A 93 -12.31 8.32 -6.84
N VAL A 94 -12.02 7.18 -6.22
CA VAL A 94 -13.03 6.36 -5.53
C VAL A 94 -13.37 6.93 -4.15
N GLY A 95 -12.52 7.77 -3.55
CA GLY A 95 -12.66 8.22 -2.17
C GLY A 95 -12.41 7.11 -1.14
N CYS A 96 -11.51 6.17 -1.43
CA CYS A 96 -11.10 5.07 -0.54
C CYS A 96 -9.60 5.08 -0.20
N ARG A 97 -8.87 6.16 -0.53
CA ARG A 97 -7.47 6.32 -0.11
C ARG A 97 -7.42 6.49 1.41
N PRO A 98 -6.63 5.72 2.16
CA PRO A 98 -6.53 5.88 3.60
C PRO A 98 -5.73 7.12 3.99
N ASP A 99 -6.28 7.93 4.90
CA ASP A 99 -5.61 9.12 5.44
C ASP A 99 -4.61 8.71 6.52
N ILE A 100 -3.34 8.59 6.15
CA ILE A 100 -2.28 8.06 7.03
C ILE A 100 -2.19 8.86 8.33
N LEU A 101 -2.25 10.20 8.25
CA LEU A 101 -2.19 11.07 9.45
C LEU A 101 -3.39 10.85 10.37
N PHE A 102 -4.59 10.72 9.81
CA PHE A 102 -5.79 10.42 10.58
C PHE A 102 -5.67 9.08 11.31
N TYR A 103 -5.17 8.03 10.64
CA TYR A 103 -4.95 6.74 11.29
C TYR A 103 -3.82 6.80 12.33
N LEU A 104 -2.75 7.55 12.10
CA LEU A 104 -1.66 7.68 13.06
C LEU A 104 -2.12 8.31 14.39
N LEU A 105 -3.09 9.23 14.33
CA LEU A 105 -3.66 9.88 15.51
C LEU A 105 -4.75 9.04 16.21
N ASN A 106 -5.61 8.37 15.46
CA ASN A 106 -6.76 7.63 16.03
C ASN A 106 -6.43 6.16 16.37
N ASP A 107 -5.68 5.48 15.50
CA ASP A 107 -5.25 4.09 15.66
C ASP A 107 -3.77 3.99 15.30
N PHE A 108 -2.91 4.44 16.22
CA PHE A 108 -1.46 4.54 16.02
C PHE A 108 -0.86 3.24 15.45
N LYS A 109 -1.34 2.08 15.92
CA LYS A 109 -0.85 0.77 15.45
C LYS A 109 -1.15 0.57 13.97
N LEU A 110 -2.37 0.89 13.53
CA LEU A 110 -2.73 0.82 12.11
C LEU A 110 -2.01 1.88 11.29
N GLY A 111 -1.94 3.13 11.76
CA GLY A 111 -1.24 4.21 11.08
C GLY A 111 0.25 3.92 10.86
N TRP A 112 0.93 3.42 11.89
CA TRP A 112 2.32 2.99 11.81
C TRP A 112 2.52 1.85 10.81
N PHE A 113 1.60 0.88 10.82
CA PHE A 113 1.63 -0.24 9.88
C PHE A 113 1.35 0.21 8.44
N LEU A 114 0.47 1.19 8.21
CA LEU A 114 0.20 1.74 6.89
C LEU A 114 1.40 2.51 6.31
N LEU A 115 2.22 3.13 7.17
CA LEU A 115 3.38 3.91 6.76
C LEU A 115 4.62 3.04 6.50
N PHE A 116 4.91 2.09 7.39
CA PHE A 116 6.15 1.29 7.34
C PHE A 116 5.94 -0.17 6.93
N GLY A 117 4.70 -0.64 6.91
CA GLY A 117 4.36 -2.01 6.54
C GLY A 117 4.23 -2.21 5.02
N PRO A 118 4.02 -3.45 4.58
CA PRO A 118 3.80 -3.75 3.17
C PRO A 118 2.50 -3.12 2.65
N CYS A 119 2.60 -2.56 1.46
CA CYS A 119 1.49 -1.94 0.74
C CYS A 119 0.51 -3.01 0.19
N THR A 120 -0.34 -3.54 1.06
CA THR A 120 -1.37 -4.52 0.67
C THR A 120 -2.66 -3.86 0.17
N PRO A 121 -3.39 -4.50 -0.76
CA PRO A 121 -4.62 -3.94 -1.32
C PRO A 121 -5.76 -3.81 -0.32
N TYR A 122 -5.70 -4.53 0.81
CA TYR A 122 -6.68 -4.42 1.90
C TYR A 122 -6.82 -2.97 2.41
N ARG A 123 -5.77 -2.16 2.29
CA ARG A 123 -5.78 -0.74 2.71
C ARG A 123 -6.85 0.09 1.99
N TYR A 124 -7.17 -0.24 0.74
CA TYR A 124 -8.18 0.45 -0.05
C TYR A 124 -9.62 0.03 0.26
N ARG A 125 -9.79 -0.84 1.25
CA ARG A 125 -11.07 -1.25 1.83
C ARG A 125 -11.20 -0.83 3.30
N LEU A 126 -10.25 -0.06 3.84
CA LEU A 126 -10.31 0.49 5.19
C LEU A 126 -11.30 1.65 5.32
N GLN A 127 -11.48 2.45 4.28
CA GLN A 127 -12.43 3.56 4.26
C GLN A 127 -13.06 3.74 2.88
N GLY A 128 -14.05 4.63 2.81
CA GLY A 128 -14.78 4.93 1.58
C GLY A 128 -15.88 3.91 1.26
N PRO A 129 -16.39 3.92 0.01
CA PRO A 129 -17.49 3.05 -0.39
C PRO A 129 -17.05 1.58 -0.41
N ASN A 130 -17.97 0.71 0.03
CA ASN A 130 -17.76 -0.75 0.10
C ASN A 130 -16.58 -1.14 1.01
N GLN A 131 -16.50 -0.52 2.19
CA GLN A 131 -15.55 -0.85 3.25
C GLN A 131 -15.67 -2.32 3.66
N TRP A 132 -14.54 -2.97 3.93
CA TRP A 132 -14.52 -4.33 4.45
C TRP A 132 -14.13 -4.31 5.93
N LYS A 133 -15.03 -4.79 6.79
CA LYS A 133 -14.88 -4.76 8.25
C LYS A 133 -13.60 -5.44 8.72
N ASP A 134 -13.22 -6.55 8.09
CA ASP A 134 -12.05 -7.34 8.49
C ASP A 134 -10.75 -6.86 7.83
N ALA A 135 -10.78 -5.78 7.05
CA ALA A 135 -9.59 -5.25 6.37
C ALA A 135 -8.47 -4.95 7.38
N ARG A 136 -8.81 -4.35 8.53
CA ARG A 136 -7.86 -4.05 9.60
C ARG A 136 -7.19 -5.31 10.15
N GLN A 137 -7.98 -6.32 10.52
CA GLN A 137 -7.44 -7.57 11.05
C GLN A 137 -6.60 -8.28 10.00
N THR A 138 -7.06 -8.28 8.75
CA THR A 138 -6.37 -8.92 7.61
C THR A 138 -5.00 -8.30 7.36
N ILE A 139 -4.87 -6.97 7.49
CA ILE A 139 -3.59 -6.27 7.40
C ILE A 139 -2.63 -6.76 8.48
N PHE A 140 -3.09 -6.93 9.72
CA PHE A 140 -2.22 -7.39 10.80
C PHE A 140 -1.83 -8.87 10.70
N THR A 141 -2.74 -9.74 10.27
CA THR A 141 -2.52 -11.20 10.19
C THR A 141 -1.89 -11.65 8.87
N GLN A 142 -1.43 -10.72 8.01
CA GLN A 142 -0.91 -11.07 6.70
C GLN A 142 0.38 -11.91 6.75
N ASN A 143 1.29 -11.60 7.67
CA ASN A 143 2.56 -12.34 7.80
C ASN A 143 2.29 -13.78 8.23
N GLU A 144 1.32 -13.98 9.12
CA GLU A 144 0.91 -15.32 9.55
C GLU A 144 0.41 -16.15 8.36
N ARG A 145 -0.38 -15.55 7.45
CA ARG A 145 -0.87 -16.24 6.24
C ARG A 145 0.23 -16.54 5.24
N VAL A 146 1.23 -15.67 5.11
CA VAL A 146 2.39 -15.90 4.25
C VAL A 146 3.27 -17.02 4.82
N GLU A 147 3.47 -17.03 6.13
CA GLU A 147 4.28 -18.04 6.82
C GLU A 147 3.57 -19.39 6.92
N TYR A 148 2.23 -19.41 7.03
CA TYR A 148 1.44 -20.64 7.21
C TYR A 148 1.80 -21.76 6.22
N PRO A 149 1.83 -21.55 4.89
CA PRO A 149 2.22 -22.60 3.95
C PRO A 149 3.72 -22.92 3.98
N LEU A 150 4.56 -22.01 4.49
CA LEU A 150 6.01 -22.21 4.61
C LEU A 150 6.38 -23.01 5.86
N ARG A 151 5.49 -23.05 6.87
CA ARG A 151 5.64 -23.86 8.08
C ARG A 151 5.34 -25.33 7.75
N CYS A 152 6.22 -25.98 7.00
CA CYS A 152 6.29 -27.44 6.93
C CYS A 152 6.44 -28.00 8.36
N GLN A 153 5.75 -29.09 8.68
CA GLN A 153 5.75 -29.73 10.00
C GLN A 153 7.15 -30.18 10.45
N CYS A 154 7.90 -29.26 11.06
CA CYS A 154 9.00 -29.54 11.99
C CYS A 154 8.59 -29.04 13.39
N ARG A 155 7.39 -29.44 13.85
CA ARG A 155 6.70 -28.87 15.02
C ARG A 155 7.35 -29.21 16.38
N ASN A 156 8.55 -29.80 16.42
CA ASN A 156 9.16 -30.27 17.67
C ASN A 156 10.43 -29.53 18.15
N ARG A 157 10.91 -28.44 17.52
CA ARG A 157 12.20 -27.81 17.93
C ARG A 157 12.18 -26.41 18.56
N GLN A 158 11.11 -25.62 18.46
CA GLN A 158 11.18 -24.18 18.79
C GLN A 158 10.90 -23.80 20.25
N ASN A 159 10.25 -24.65 21.05
CA ASN A 159 10.00 -24.33 22.46
C ASN A 159 11.25 -24.40 23.36
N GLN A 160 12.36 -24.96 22.85
CA GLN A 160 13.63 -24.98 23.59
C GLN A 160 14.45 -23.72 23.33
N SER A 161 14.58 -23.24 22.08
CA SER A 161 15.50 -22.13 21.75
C SER A 161 15.11 -20.79 22.38
N ILE A 162 13.82 -20.45 22.46
CA ILE A 162 13.36 -19.16 23.00
C ILE A 162 13.72 -19.00 24.49
N LYS A 163 13.69 -20.09 25.27
CA LYS A 163 14.09 -20.05 26.69
C LYS A 163 15.59 -19.76 26.86
N TYR A 164 16.43 -20.31 25.97
CA TYR A 164 17.88 -20.12 26.05
C TYR A 164 18.34 -18.74 25.59
N THR A 165 17.56 -17.98 24.80
CA THR A 165 17.95 -16.63 24.34
C THR A 165 17.40 -15.49 25.22
N ILE A 166 16.20 -15.64 25.79
CA ILE A 166 15.58 -14.56 26.59
C ILE A 166 16.29 -14.38 27.94
N ILE A 167 16.65 -15.49 28.60
CA ILE A 167 17.33 -15.47 29.91
C ILE A 167 18.66 -14.69 29.84
N PRO A 168 19.62 -14.98 28.93
CA PRO A 168 20.88 -14.25 28.88
C PRO A 168 20.71 -12.77 28.46
N MET A 169 19.74 -12.44 27.59
CA MET A 169 19.49 -11.03 27.20
C MET A 169 18.98 -10.19 28.38
N SER A 170 18.10 -10.76 29.21
CA SER A 170 17.61 -10.07 30.42
C SER A 170 18.73 -9.83 31.44
N ILE A 171 19.62 -10.80 31.63
CA ILE A 171 20.79 -10.67 32.52
C ILE A 171 21.77 -9.61 31.99
N PHE A 172 22.03 -9.59 30.68
CA PHE A 172 22.91 -8.60 30.07
C PHE A 172 22.36 -7.17 30.22
N SER A 173 21.04 -6.99 30.03
CA SER A 173 20.39 -5.68 30.24
C SER A 173 20.50 -5.21 31.69
N LEU A 174 20.40 -6.11 32.67
CA LEU A 174 20.50 -5.79 34.09
C LEU A 174 21.93 -5.37 34.48
N ILE A 175 22.94 -6.10 34.00
CA ILE A 175 24.36 -5.78 34.20
C ILE A 175 24.69 -4.40 33.59
N PHE A 176 24.15 -4.10 32.40
CA PHE A 176 24.36 -2.82 31.74
C PHE A 176 23.79 -1.64 32.55
N VAL A 177 22.57 -1.80 33.10
CA VAL A 177 21.96 -0.78 33.98
C VAL A 177 22.77 -0.60 35.27
N ILE A 178 23.24 -1.68 35.89
CA ILE A 178 24.09 -1.61 37.09
C ILE A 178 25.40 -0.87 36.79
N LEU A 179 26.03 -1.13 35.64
CA LEU A 179 27.26 -0.47 35.23
C LEU A 179 27.06 1.04 35.07
N ILE A 180 25.95 1.44 34.45
CA ILE A 180 25.58 2.86 34.31
C ILE A 180 25.36 3.51 35.67
N LEU A 181 24.65 2.85 36.58
CA LEU A 181 24.42 3.36 37.93
C LEU A 181 25.73 3.53 38.72
N LEU A 182 26.67 2.58 38.59
CA LEU A 182 27.99 2.69 39.21
C LEU A 182 28.82 3.86 38.65
N ILE A 183 28.74 4.11 37.34
CA ILE A 183 29.40 5.27 36.71
C ILE A 183 28.80 6.58 37.24
N ILE A 184 27.47 6.65 37.35
CA ILE A 184 26.76 7.83 37.88
C ILE A 184 27.10 8.05 39.36
N CYS A 185 27.11 7.00 40.18
CA CYS A 185 27.50 7.09 41.58
C CYS A 185 28.96 7.54 41.73
N LYS A 186 29.88 7.06 40.88
CA LYS A 186 31.28 7.53 40.89
C LYS A 186 31.38 9.01 40.53
N PHE A 187 30.59 9.49 39.57
CA PHE A 187 30.57 10.89 39.15
C PHE A 187 29.91 11.85 40.16
N LEU A 188 29.05 11.34 41.05
CA LEU A 188 28.36 12.13 42.08
C LEU A 188 29.12 12.20 43.43
N PHE A 189 30.09 11.32 43.65
CA PHE A 189 30.86 11.20 44.90
C PHE A 189 32.37 11.47 44.74
N GLU A 190 32.84 11.85 43.56
CA GLU A 190 34.11 12.57 43.31
C GLU A 190 33.84 14.07 43.15
#